data_AF-A0A927UME0-F1
#
_entry.id   AF-A0A927UME0-F1
#
_cell.length_a   1.000
_cell.length_b   1.000
_cell.length_c   1.000
_cell.angle_alpha   90.00
_cell.angle_beta   90.00
_cell.angle_gamma   90.00
#
_symmetry.space_group_name_H-M   'P 1'
#
loop_
_entity.id
_entity.type
_entity.pdbx_description
1 polymer ?
#
loop_
_entity_poly.entity_id
_entity_poly.type
_entity_poly.pdbx_seq_one_letter_code
_entity_poly.pdbx_strand_id
1 'polypeptide(L)'
;MKFNRNKGIATMAAILMLVIFNLYVFMAPITKTVTFWIGYLFVMLAGLILLATVLFVVGVNDEEKMFMRISIVKIAWTYFVIQTCLGIVEITSTLLTYLPALIINSILTSVYILVIFATQAASDSIQKNKKRTDEKIFFIKKIQTILMGIKTSDKELNDKLRRLIDDVKYSDPMSHSALQDIESEIEKRVIILKVSVKDKNNGLNEIEMVSELLKERNQKCKLYKNIREERKDEDNSGVKYVSITVAILSVIALVVVIIANVIIPNNIYKNAMSLYDNAEYEKAKVLFKELGGYSNSTDMIEACEDGVKEEKYNEAQKLFGEKKYEDAKKIFEELDEYKDSKEMIVSIAISINEDKYVEAEKYFNSQNYVEAMEIYKSLGDYRDCQQKIETISNRLNKEGNVYYGTYKDKVIAWQVVEMKDDRILLMAKNAICDLPYNDEIKDVSWDESTINSWIKTEFINSFSEEQLNSIQDIKVDGVNTKVFLLDKEMFEKIENDQIKACDKDWWINSKAETNTNYMFVTKNGKINEDGDSVIRAKGVRPCIWIKIK
;
A
#
# COMPACT_ATOMS: atom_id res chain seq x y z
N MET A 1 -55.66 -7.88 16.62
CA MET A 1 -55.30 -6.60 17.28
C MET A 1 -56.30 -5.52 16.85
N LYS A 2 -56.98 -4.82 17.78
CA LYS A 2 -57.75 -3.62 17.40
C LYS A 2 -56.77 -2.47 17.14
N PHE A 3 -56.72 -1.95 15.92
CA PHE A 3 -55.89 -0.79 15.56
C PHE A 3 -56.60 0.48 16.05
N ASN A 4 -56.00 1.20 17.01
CA ASN A 4 -56.46 2.55 17.33
C ASN A 4 -55.81 3.56 16.36
N ARG A 5 -56.43 4.74 16.17
CA ARG A 5 -55.99 5.75 15.18
C ARG A 5 -54.51 6.11 15.32
N ASN A 6 -54.02 6.27 16.55
CA ASN A 6 -52.64 6.68 16.82
C ASN A 6 -51.62 5.56 16.52
N LYS A 7 -51.97 4.30 16.81
CA LYS A 7 -51.18 3.12 16.41
C LYS A 7 -51.11 2.98 14.90
N GLY A 8 -52.23 3.22 14.22
CA GLY A 8 -52.32 3.24 12.75
C GLY A 8 -51.33 4.22 12.13
N ILE A 9 -51.38 5.47 12.56
CA ILE A 9 -50.52 6.54 12.06
C ILE A 9 -49.04 6.25 12.33
N ALA A 10 -48.69 5.85 13.57
CA ALA A 10 -47.30 5.58 13.92
C ALA A 10 -46.70 4.38 13.16
N THR A 11 -47.49 3.32 12.98
CA THR A 11 -47.04 2.13 12.22
C THR A 11 -46.87 2.48 10.74
N MET A 12 -47.82 3.23 10.16
CA MET A 12 -47.76 3.66 8.76
C MET A 12 -46.55 4.58 8.50
N ALA A 13 -46.26 5.51 9.42
CA ALA A 13 -45.09 6.37 9.33
C ALA A 13 -43.76 5.59 9.37
N ALA A 14 -43.64 4.61 10.25
CA ALA A 14 -42.44 3.76 10.35
C ALA A 14 -42.22 2.94 9.07
N ILE A 15 -43.30 2.34 8.53
CA ILE A 15 -43.24 1.59 7.25
C ILE A 15 -42.84 2.53 6.11
N LEU A 16 -43.46 3.70 6.01
CA LEU A 16 -43.19 4.66 4.94
C LEU A 16 -41.73 5.14 4.96
N MET A 17 -41.15 5.40 6.14
CA MET A 17 -39.72 5.74 6.25
C MET A 17 -38.80 4.60 5.83
N LEU A 18 -39.10 3.36 6.19
CA LEU A 18 -38.32 2.20 5.73
C LEU A 18 -38.40 2.02 4.21
N VAL A 19 -39.57 2.25 3.61
CA VAL A 19 -39.74 2.21 2.14
C VAL A 19 -38.90 3.29 1.48
N ILE A 20 -38.96 4.53 1.97
CA ILE A 20 -38.15 5.65 1.45
C ILE A 20 -36.65 5.35 1.59
N PHE A 21 -36.20 4.83 2.74
CA PHE A 21 -34.81 4.44 2.96
C PHE A 21 -34.34 3.37 1.97
N ASN A 22 -35.14 2.31 1.76
CA ASN A 22 -34.79 1.26 0.81
C ASN A 22 -34.74 1.81 -0.64
N LEU A 23 -35.70 2.66 -1.04
CA LEU A 23 -35.66 3.31 -2.35
C LEU A 23 -34.38 4.12 -2.53
N TYR A 24 -34.00 4.93 -1.54
CA TYR A 24 -32.75 5.71 -1.59
C TYR A 24 -31.50 4.81 -1.74
N VAL A 25 -31.37 3.79 -0.89
CA VAL A 25 -30.17 2.93 -0.82
C VAL A 25 -29.97 2.09 -2.09
N PHE A 26 -31.05 1.69 -2.77
CA PHE A 26 -30.97 0.85 -3.97
C PHE A 26 -31.06 1.62 -5.28
N MET A 27 -31.59 2.86 -5.29
CA MET A 27 -31.55 3.71 -6.48
C MET A 27 -30.26 4.52 -6.60
N ALA A 28 -29.56 4.80 -5.49
CA ALA A 28 -28.29 5.51 -5.50
C ALA A 28 -27.13 4.63 -6.03
N PRO A 29 -26.22 5.16 -6.86
CA PRO A 29 -25.09 4.41 -7.43
C PRO A 29 -23.95 4.22 -6.41
N ILE A 30 -24.22 3.45 -5.35
CA ILE A 30 -23.30 3.25 -4.22
C ILE A 30 -22.69 1.84 -4.28
N THR A 31 -21.38 1.74 -4.10
CA THR A 31 -20.64 0.47 -4.03
C THR A 31 -21.04 -0.34 -2.79
N LYS A 32 -21.43 -1.60 -2.99
CA LYS A 32 -21.98 -2.48 -1.94
C LYS A 32 -20.86 -3.21 -1.18
N THR A 33 -20.09 -2.48 -0.39
CA THR A 33 -18.99 -3.01 0.44
C THR A 33 -19.50 -3.81 1.66
N VAL A 34 -18.60 -4.43 2.44
CA VAL A 34 -18.99 -5.09 3.70
C VAL A 34 -19.56 -4.07 4.70
N THR A 35 -18.95 -2.88 4.81
CA THR A 35 -19.43 -1.78 5.66
C THR A 35 -20.85 -1.34 5.25
N PHE A 36 -21.14 -1.28 3.95
CA PHE A 36 -22.48 -0.98 3.43
C PHE A 36 -23.54 -1.94 3.99
N TRP A 37 -23.28 -3.25 3.97
CA TRP A 37 -24.24 -4.25 4.43
C TRP A 37 -24.43 -4.20 5.94
N ILE A 38 -23.38 -3.87 6.71
CA ILE A 38 -23.48 -3.66 8.16
C ILE A 38 -24.42 -2.49 8.46
N GLY A 39 -24.15 -1.31 7.88
CA GLY A 39 -24.99 -0.13 8.12
C GLY A 39 -26.44 -0.35 7.70
N TYR A 40 -26.67 -0.99 6.54
CA TYR A 40 -28.01 -1.36 6.09
C TYR A 40 -28.73 -2.30 7.06
N LEU A 41 -28.06 -3.36 7.52
CA LEU A 41 -28.64 -4.36 8.42
C LEU A 41 -29.04 -3.78 9.78
N PHE A 42 -28.22 -2.90 10.36
CA PHE A 42 -28.55 -2.25 11.62
C PHE A 42 -29.70 -1.24 11.50
N VAL A 43 -29.83 -0.52 10.38
CA VAL A 43 -31.01 0.34 10.13
C VAL A 43 -32.27 -0.51 9.99
N MET A 44 -32.20 -1.64 9.28
CA MET A 44 -33.34 -2.57 9.16
C MET A 44 -33.72 -3.17 10.51
N LEU A 45 -32.74 -3.57 11.32
CA LEU A 45 -32.97 -4.08 12.68
C LEU A 45 -33.64 -3.01 13.56
N ALA A 46 -33.17 -1.77 13.53
CA ALA A 46 -33.79 -0.67 14.27
C ALA A 46 -35.22 -0.39 13.81
N GLY A 47 -35.50 -0.49 12.51
CA GLY A 47 -36.85 -0.40 11.97
C GLY A 47 -37.78 -1.51 12.46
N LEU A 48 -37.31 -2.76 12.50
CA LEU A 48 -38.06 -3.89 13.04
C LEU A 48 -38.34 -3.73 14.54
N ILE A 49 -37.34 -3.27 15.31
CA ILE A 49 -37.49 -2.97 16.74
C ILE A 49 -38.52 -1.87 16.96
N LEU A 50 -38.50 -0.80 16.15
CA LEU A 50 -39.47 0.28 16.20
C LEU A 50 -40.89 -0.23 15.92
N LEU A 51 -41.06 -1.03 14.85
CA LEU A 51 -42.35 -1.64 14.50
C LEU A 51 -42.87 -2.55 15.62
N ALA A 52 -42.02 -3.43 16.16
CA ALA A 52 -42.37 -4.28 17.28
C ALA A 52 -42.79 -3.45 18.50
N THR A 53 -42.02 -2.42 18.84
CA THR A 53 -42.33 -1.52 19.97
C THR A 53 -43.69 -0.85 19.77
N VAL A 54 -43.96 -0.25 18.60
CA VAL A 54 -45.25 0.40 18.31
C VAL A 54 -46.40 -0.61 18.36
N LEU A 55 -46.22 -1.82 17.83
CA LEU A 55 -47.26 -2.85 17.80
C LEU A 55 -47.58 -3.43 19.19
N PHE A 56 -46.60 -3.64 20.05
CA PHE A 56 -46.81 -4.24 21.38
C PHE A 56 -47.13 -3.21 22.47
N VAL A 57 -46.63 -1.98 22.34
CA VAL A 57 -46.74 -0.96 23.38
C VAL A 57 -47.97 -0.07 23.20
N VAL A 58 -48.36 0.26 21.95
CA VAL A 58 -49.51 1.13 21.66
C VAL A 58 -50.79 0.28 21.52
N GLY A 59 -51.82 0.56 22.32
CA GLY A 59 -53.13 -0.12 22.22
C GLY A 59 -53.79 -0.53 23.54
N VAL A 60 -53.28 -0.10 24.68
CA VAL A 60 -53.91 -0.31 25.99
C VAL A 60 -54.77 0.91 26.33
N ASN A 61 -56.04 0.70 26.70
CA ASN A 61 -57.02 1.75 26.98
C ASN A 61 -56.89 2.39 28.39
N ASP A 62 -55.81 2.10 29.11
CA ASP A 62 -55.55 2.62 30.45
C ASP A 62 -54.69 3.88 30.32
N GLU A 63 -55.28 5.07 30.50
CA GLU A 63 -54.69 6.39 30.22
C GLU A 63 -53.34 6.62 30.93
N GLU A 64 -53.12 6.01 32.09
CA GLU A 64 -51.90 6.21 32.87
C GLU A 64 -50.79 5.24 32.48
N LYS A 65 -51.14 3.98 32.19
CA LYS A 65 -50.19 3.05 31.55
C LYS A 65 -49.82 3.54 30.16
N MET A 66 -50.71 4.28 29.50
CA MET A 66 -50.46 4.89 28.20
C MET A 66 -49.31 5.91 28.25
N PHE A 67 -49.24 6.76 29.28
CA PHE A 67 -48.19 7.80 29.39
C PHE A 67 -46.78 7.22 29.44
N MET A 68 -46.52 6.24 30.31
CA MET A 68 -45.18 5.63 30.43
C MET A 68 -44.80 4.80 29.21
N ARG A 69 -45.79 4.15 28.58
CA ARG A 69 -45.62 3.39 27.34
C ARG A 69 -45.34 4.28 26.14
N ILE A 70 -45.91 5.49 26.09
CA ILE A 70 -45.58 6.50 25.07
C ILE A 70 -44.11 6.93 25.16
N SER A 71 -43.52 7.02 26.37
CA SER A 71 -42.10 7.33 26.53
C SER A 71 -41.17 6.29 25.89
N ILE A 72 -41.51 5.00 25.99
CA ILE A 72 -40.75 3.91 25.34
C ILE A 72 -40.80 4.05 23.82
N VAL A 73 -41.97 4.38 23.26
CA VAL A 73 -42.14 4.59 21.82
C VAL A 73 -41.32 5.79 21.33
N LYS A 74 -41.24 6.88 22.11
CA LYS A 74 -40.39 8.03 21.77
C LYS A 74 -38.91 7.68 21.76
N ILE A 75 -38.44 6.91 22.75
CA ILE A 75 -37.04 6.44 22.80
C ILE A 75 -36.71 5.57 21.58
N ALA A 76 -37.62 4.66 21.20
CA ALA A 76 -37.47 3.84 20.00
C ALA A 76 -37.39 4.68 18.72
N TRP A 77 -38.21 5.73 18.60
CA TRP A 77 -38.12 6.69 17.50
C TRP A 77 -36.77 7.42 17.47
N THR A 78 -36.31 7.94 18.62
CA THR A 78 -35.01 8.63 18.71
C THR A 78 -33.86 7.73 18.29
N TYR A 79 -33.83 6.48 18.76
CA TYR A 79 -32.82 5.50 18.34
C TYR A 79 -32.90 5.22 16.84
N PHE A 80 -34.08 4.99 16.28
CA PHE A 80 -34.25 4.74 14.84
C PHE A 80 -33.72 5.90 13.99
N VAL A 81 -33.98 7.16 14.38
CA VAL A 81 -33.47 8.33 13.65
C VAL A 81 -31.95 8.41 13.72
N ILE A 82 -31.35 8.27 14.91
CA ILE A 82 -29.88 8.31 15.07
C ILE A 82 -29.23 7.17 14.28
N GLN A 83 -29.78 5.95 14.37
CA GLN A 83 -29.29 4.77 13.66
C GLN A 83 -29.38 4.94 12.13
N THR A 84 -30.44 5.57 11.64
CA THR A 84 -30.61 5.87 10.21
C THR A 84 -29.58 6.88 9.73
N CYS A 85 -29.31 7.94 10.50
CA CYS A 85 -28.27 8.91 10.17
C CYS A 85 -26.88 8.25 10.12
N LEU A 86 -26.54 7.45 11.13
CA LEU A 86 -25.27 6.70 11.17
C LEU A 86 -25.15 5.73 9.98
N GLY A 87 -26.21 4.95 9.71
CA GLY A 87 -26.24 4.02 8.59
C GLY A 87 -26.07 4.71 7.23
N ILE A 88 -26.65 5.91 7.02
CA ILE A 88 -26.44 6.69 5.79
C ILE A 88 -24.96 7.10 5.66
N VAL A 89 -24.29 7.52 6.74
CA VAL A 89 -22.86 7.86 6.72
C VAL A 89 -22.02 6.62 6.37
N GLU A 90 -22.30 5.47 6.96
CA GLU A 90 -21.58 4.20 6.69
C GLU A 90 -21.82 3.67 5.27
N ILE A 91 -23.02 3.88 4.72
CA ILE A 91 -23.38 3.50 3.35
C ILE A 91 -22.71 4.41 2.31
N THR A 92 -22.57 5.70 2.60
CA THR A 92 -22.08 6.71 1.62
C THR A 92 -20.58 7.00 1.73
N SER A 93 -19.95 6.76 2.88
CA SER A 93 -18.53 7.03 3.08
C SER A 93 -17.65 5.82 2.76
N THR A 94 -16.47 6.08 2.18
CA THR A 94 -15.42 5.08 1.95
C THR A 94 -14.36 5.08 3.06
N LEU A 95 -14.48 6.00 4.04
CA LEU A 95 -13.48 6.20 5.09
C LEU A 95 -13.56 5.16 6.22
N LEU A 96 -14.76 4.61 6.47
CA LEU A 96 -14.96 3.61 7.51
C LEU A 96 -14.83 2.19 6.96
N THR A 97 -13.82 1.48 7.43
CA THR A 97 -13.72 0.02 7.27
C THR A 97 -14.80 -0.69 8.10
N TYR A 98 -15.04 -1.96 7.82
CA TYR A 98 -16.19 -2.69 8.37
C TYR A 98 -16.14 -2.88 9.90
N LEU A 99 -14.94 -2.89 10.50
CA LEU A 99 -14.74 -3.13 11.94
C LEU A 99 -15.18 -1.95 12.84
N PRO A 100 -14.74 -0.70 12.63
CA PRO A 100 -15.25 0.45 13.38
C PRO A 100 -16.76 0.64 13.25
N ALA A 101 -17.31 0.43 12.05
CA ALA A 101 -18.75 0.51 11.80
C ALA A 101 -19.52 -0.52 12.65
N LEU A 102 -19.07 -1.78 12.68
CA LEU A 102 -19.71 -2.82 13.50
C LEU A 102 -19.70 -2.47 15.00
N ILE A 103 -18.60 -1.90 15.50
CA ILE A 103 -18.44 -1.52 16.91
C ILE A 103 -19.39 -0.37 17.27
N ILE A 104 -19.39 0.72 16.48
CA ILE A 104 -20.25 1.89 16.75
C ILE A 104 -21.72 1.47 16.76
N ASN A 105 -22.14 0.67 15.78
CA ASN A 105 -23.50 0.14 15.71
C ASN A 105 -23.87 -0.75 16.91
N SER A 106 -22.95 -1.62 17.33
CA SER A 106 -23.14 -2.50 18.49
C SER A 106 -23.25 -1.71 19.79
N ILE A 107 -22.41 -0.68 19.97
CA ILE A 107 -22.47 0.21 21.14
C ILE A 107 -23.78 0.99 21.15
N LEU A 108 -24.18 1.59 20.04
CA LEU A 108 -25.42 2.37 19.95
C LEU A 108 -26.65 1.51 20.27
N THR A 109 -26.70 0.30 19.71
CA THR A 109 -27.78 -0.66 19.98
C THR A 109 -27.78 -1.10 21.45
N SER A 110 -26.61 -1.29 22.05
CA SER A 110 -26.47 -1.64 23.47
C SER A 110 -26.95 -0.52 24.39
N VAL A 111 -26.58 0.74 24.10
CA VAL A 111 -27.05 1.92 24.84
C VAL A 111 -28.57 2.04 24.76
N TYR A 112 -29.16 1.82 23.57
CA TYR A 112 -30.60 1.82 23.41
C TYR A 112 -31.30 0.76 24.29
N ILE A 113 -30.79 -0.47 24.29
CA ILE A 113 -31.33 -1.57 25.12
C ILE A 113 -31.30 -1.17 26.61
N LEU A 114 -30.20 -0.59 27.08
CA LEU A 114 -30.04 -0.12 28.46
C LEU A 114 -31.07 0.96 28.82
N VAL A 115 -31.27 1.95 27.94
CA VAL A 115 -32.25 3.02 28.18
C VAL A 115 -33.67 2.46 28.26
N ILE A 116 -34.02 1.46 27.44
CA ILE A 116 -35.33 0.79 27.54
C ILE A 116 -35.50 0.05 28.87
N PHE A 117 -34.50 -0.74 29.29
CA PHE A 117 -34.61 -1.45 30.57
C PHE A 117 -34.70 -0.50 31.76
N ALA A 118 -33.92 0.59 31.75
CA ALA A 118 -34.01 1.63 32.78
C ALA A 118 -35.39 2.30 32.79
N THR A 119 -35.95 2.57 31.61
CA THR A 119 -37.29 3.16 31.48
C THR A 119 -38.38 2.20 31.99
N GLN A 120 -38.25 0.90 31.72
CA GLN A 120 -39.16 -0.12 32.23
C GLN A 120 -39.09 -0.23 33.76
N ALA A 121 -37.88 -0.30 34.33
CA ALA A 121 -37.69 -0.36 35.78
C ALA A 121 -38.25 0.88 36.51
N ALA A 122 -38.06 2.07 35.92
CA ALA A 122 -38.66 3.30 36.43
C ALA A 122 -40.20 3.24 36.36
N SER A 123 -40.75 2.74 35.24
CA SER A 123 -42.20 2.59 35.07
C SER A 123 -42.81 1.64 36.11
N ASP A 124 -42.19 0.49 36.35
CA ASP A 124 -42.67 -0.49 37.33
C ASP A 124 -42.62 0.08 38.76
N SER A 125 -41.58 0.85 39.09
CA SER A 125 -41.45 1.52 40.38
C SER A 125 -42.55 2.56 40.59
N ILE A 126 -42.87 3.34 39.57
CA ILE A 126 -43.97 4.32 39.60
C ILE A 126 -45.31 3.61 39.77
N GLN A 127 -45.58 2.52 39.05
CA GLN A 127 -46.82 1.74 39.19
C GLN A 127 -46.96 1.13 40.59
N LYS A 128 -45.89 0.57 41.15
CA LYS A 128 -45.88 0.04 42.51
C LYS A 128 -46.20 1.13 43.54
N ASN A 129 -45.57 2.30 43.43
CA ASN A 129 -45.83 3.42 44.33
C ASN A 129 -47.25 3.95 44.20
N LYS A 130 -47.80 4.01 42.98
CA LYS A 130 -49.19 4.40 42.78
C LYS A 130 -50.16 3.39 43.40
N LYS A 131 -49.97 2.09 43.16
CA LYS A 131 -50.79 1.04 43.78
C LYS A 131 -50.79 1.16 45.31
N ARG A 132 -49.63 1.44 45.93
CA ARG A 132 -49.51 1.72 47.37
C ARG A 132 -50.32 2.94 47.80
N THR A 133 -50.28 4.02 47.02
CA THR A 133 -51.07 5.22 47.29
C THR A 133 -52.57 4.95 47.19
N ASP A 134 -53.00 4.18 46.18
CA ASP A 134 -54.40 3.80 46.00
C ASP A 134 -54.90 2.90 47.14
N GLU A 135 -54.10 1.91 47.57
CA GLU A 135 -54.38 1.04 48.72
C GLU A 135 -54.55 1.85 50.02
N LYS A 136 -53.66 2.80 50.30
CA LYS A 136 -53.74 3.69 51.49
C LYS A 136 -55.01 4.54 51.54
N ILE A 137 -55.57 4.88 50.39
CA ILE A 137 -56.74 5.76 50.27
C ILE A 137 -58.05 4.94 50.21
N PHE A 138 -57.98 3.66 49.80
CA PHE A 138 -59.14 2.82 49.53
C PHE A 138 -60.07 2.65 50.74
N PHE A 139 -59.52 2.32 51.92
CA PHE A 139 -60.31 2.12 53.15
C PHE A 139 -61.13 3.38 53.52
N ILE A 140 -60.46 4.54 53.58
CA ILE A 140 -61.10 5.81 53.92
C ILE A 140 -62.24 6.14 52.93
N LYS A 141 -61.98 5.99 51.62
CA LYS A 141 -63.01 6.19 50.58
C LYS A 141 -64.17 5.19 50.72
N LYS A 142 -63.88 3.92 51.04
CA LYS A 142 -64.90 2.88 51.23
C LYS A 142 -65.83 3.23 52.39
N ILE A 143 -65.28 3.55 53.57
CA ILE A 143 -66.08 3.95 54.74
C ILE A 143 -66.88 5.22 54.46
N GLN A 144 -66.24 6.25 53.89
CA GLN A 144 -66.90 7.51 53.52
C GLN A 144 -68.09 7.26 52.59
N THR A 145 -67.93 6.39 51.58
CA THR A 145 -69.00 6.04 50.64
C THR A 145 -70.17 5.35 51.34
N ILE A 146 -69.89 4.42 52.27
CA ILE A 146 -70.94 3.72 53.02
C ILE A 146 -71.71 4.71 53.90
N LEU A 147 -71.01 5.58 54.63
CA LEU A 147 -71.62 6.57 55.52
C LEU A 147 -72.46 7.61 54.77
N MET A 148 -71.98 8.12 53.64
CA MET A 148 -72.74 9.04 52.78
C MET A 148 -74.01 8.41 52.19
N GLY A 149 -74.03 7.08 52.08
CA GLY A 149 -75.20 6.33 51.61
C GLY A 149 -76.28 6.12 52.66
N ILE A 150 -76.03 6.46 53.93
CA ILE A 150 -77.01 6.35 55.02
C ILE A 150 -77.97 7.53 54.96
N LYS A 151 -79.28 7.25 54.91
CA LYS A 151 -80.34 8.27 54.95
C LYS A 151 -81.08 8.17 56.27
N THR A 152 -81.28 9.31 56.94
CA THR A 152 -82.04 9.42 58.19
C THR A 152 -83.07 10.55 58.12
N SER A 153 -84.19 10.40 58.83
CA SER A 153 -85.22 11.43 58.97
C SER A 153 -85.02 12.30 60.22
N ASP A 154 -84.14 11.90 61.14
CA ASP A 154 -83.85 12.63 62.38
C ASP A 154 -82.71 13.65 62.18
N LYS A 155 -82.96 14.90 62.59
CA LYS A 155 -82.03 16.03 62.38
C LYS A 155 -80.76 15.89 63.20
N GLU A 156 -80.87 15.47 64.45
CA GLU A 156 -79.73 15.35 65.37
C GLU A 156 -78.79 14.21 64.93
N LEU A 157 -79.37 13.08 64.53
CA LEU A 157 -78.65 11.95 63.98
C LEU A 157 -77.93 12.31 62.67
N ASN A 158 -78.57 13.10 61.81
CA ASN A 158 -77.98 13.59 60.56
C ASN A 158 -76.77 14.51 60.82
N ASP A 159 -76.87 15.41 61.80
CA ASP A 159 -75.77 16.32 62.15
C ASP A 159 -74.58 15.56 62.73
N LYS A 160 -74.80 14.56 63.60
CA LYS A 160 -73.71 13.69 64.09
C LYS A 160 -73.12 12.80 63.00
N LEU A 161 -73.95 12.27 62.10
CA LEU A 161 -73.48 11.48 60.96
C LEU A 161 -72.62 12.32 60.01
N ARG A 162 -72.99 13.59 59.77
CA ARG A 162 -72.17 14.53 58.99
C ARG A 162 -70.80 14.78 59.62
N ARG A 163 -70.76 14.99 60.95
CA ARG A 163 -69.49 15.12 61.67
C ARG A 163 -68.62 13.86 61.52
N LEU A 164 -69.23 12.67 61.63
CA LEU A 164 -68.50 11.41 61.43
C LEU A 164 -67.95 11.28 60.00
N ILE A 165 -68.72 11.69 58.99
CA ILE A 165 -68.27 11.71 57.59
C ILE A 165 -67.07 12.66 57.41
N ASP A 166 -67.10 13.84 58.04
CA ASP A 166 -65.99 14.78 58.01
C ASP A 166 -64.76 14.21 58.74
N ASP A 167 -64.93 13.59 59.91
CA ASP A 167 -63.85 12.94 60.66
C ASP A 167 -63.16 11.85 59.82
N VAL A 168 -63.94 11.03 59.09
CA VAL A 168 -63.39 10.03 58.15
C VAL A 168 -62.67 10.71 56.99
N LYS A 169 -63.23 11.78 56.41
CA LYS A 169 -62.63 12.50 55.28
C LYS A 169 -61.27 13.10 55.63
N TYR A 170 -61.10 13.61 56.85
CA TYR A 170 -59.86 14.21 57.33
C TYR A 170 -58.94 13.20 58.06
N SER A 171 -59.28 11.91 58.07
CA SER A 171 -58.42 10.87 58.62
C SER A 171 -57.23 10.56 57.72
N ASP A 172 -56.10 10.17 58.32
CA ASP A 172 -54.86 9.93 57.59
C ASP A 172 -54.98 8.70 56.65
N PRO A 173 -54.69 8.82 55.34
CA PRO A 173 -54.68 7.67 54.44
C PRO A 173 -53.44 6.81 54.71
N MET A 174 -53.65 5.66 55.34
CA MET A 174 -52.61 4.74 55.78
C MET A 174 -53.09 3.31 55.57
N SER A 175 -52.18 2.43 55.14
CA SER A 175 -52.40 1.00 54.99
C SER A 175 -51.25 0.32 55.71
N HIS A 176 -51.58 -0.45 56.75
CA HIS A 176 -50.64 -1.21 57.56
C HIS A 176 -51.38 -2.42 58.14
N SER A 177 -50.76 -3.59 58.14
CA SER A 177 -51.31 -4.84 58.71
C SER A 177 -51.82 -4.67 60.14
N ALA A 178 -51.12 -3.92 60.99
CA ALA A 178 -51.55 -3.62 62.36
C ALA A 178 -52.84 -2.78 62.48
N LEU A 179 -53.29 -2.17 61.37
CA LEU A 179 -54.57 -1.46 61.29
C LEU A 179 -55.71 -2.37 60.80
N GLN A 180 -55.41 -3.55 60.28
CA GLN A 180 -56.41 -4.41 59.63
C GLN A 180 -57.54 -4.84 60.56
N ASP A 181 -57.22 -5.18 61.81
CA ASP A 181 -58.23 -5.63 62.79
C ASP A 181 -59.18 -4.48 63.17
N ILE A 182 -58.64 -3.29 63.44
CA ILE A 182 -59.46 -2.12 63.79
C ILE A 182 -60.24 -1.59 62.59
N GLU A 183 -59.67 -1.63 61.39
CA GLU A 183 -60.35 -1.27 60.15
C GLU A 183 -61.49 -2.25 59.82
N SER A 184 -61.30 -3.55 60.06
CA SER A 184 -62.36 -4.55 59.93
C SER A 184 -63.49 -4.33 60.94
N GLU A 185 -63.15 -3.95 62.17
CA GLU A 185 -64.14 -3.64 63.20
C GLU A 185 -64.93 -2.36 62.87
N ILE A 186 -64.25 -1.31 62.40
CA ILE A 186 -64.91 -0.08 61.88
C ILE A 186 -65.86 -0.43 60.74
N GLU A 187 -65.46 -1.27 59.78
CA GLU A 187 -66.34 -1.70 58.68
C GLU A 187 -67.59 -2.41 59.18
N LYS A 188 -67.46 -3.36 60.11
CA LYS A 188 -68.60 -4.07 60.69
C LYS A 188 -69.57 -3.11 61.37
N ARG A 189 -69.05 -2.19 62.20
CA ARG A 189 -69.89 -1.23 62.92
C ARG A 189 -70.54 -0.21 62.01
N VAL A 190 -69.87 0.23 60.94
CA VAL A 190 -70.49 1.10 59.93
C VAL A 190 -71.62 0.39 59.17
N ILE A 191 -71.51 -0.93 58.95
CA ILE A 191 -72.61 -1.74 58.39
C ILE A 191 -73.76 -1.85 59.39
N ILE A 192 -73.47 -2.08 60.68
CA ILE A 192 -74.49 -2.12 61.75
C ILE A 192 -75.20 -0.78 61.86
N LEU A 193 -74.44 0.33 61.88
CA LEU A 193 -74.96 1.70 61.89
C LEU A 193 -75.98 1.92 60.76
N LYS A 194 -75.69 1.46 59.54
CA LYS A 194 -76.61 1.58 58.40
C LYS A 194 -77.98 0.95 58.66
N VAL A 195 -78.06 -0.10 59.48
CA VAL A 195 -79.31 -0.77 59.85
C VAL A 195 -79.94 -0.11 61.09
N SER A 196 -79.13 0.27 62.06
CA SER A 196 -79.56 0.82 63.37
C SER A 196 -80.08 2.26 63.32
N VAL A 197 -79.83 2.99 62.22
CA VAL A 197 -80.31 4.38 61.99
C VAL A 197 -81.85 4.52 61.98
N LYS A 198 -82.59 3.41 61.93
CA LYS A 198 -84.05 3.39 62.09
C LYS A 198 -84.51 3.77 63.51
N ASP A 199 -83.67 3.55 64.51
CA ASP A 199 -83.89 3.95 65.90
C ASP A 199 -82.88 5.03 66.28
N LYS A 200 -83.37 6.15 66.80
CA LYS A 200 -82.53 7.33 67.10
C LYS A 200 -81.43 7.00 68.11
N ASN A 201 -81.76 6.31 69.20
CA ASN A 201 -80.83 6.05 70.30
C ASN A 201 -79.78 5.03 69.89
N ASN A 202 -80.19 3.97 69.19
CA ASN A 202 -79.27 2.97 68.66
C ASN A 202 -78.35 3.57 67.59
N GLY A 203 -78.89 4.42 66.70
CA GLY A 203 -78.09 5.12 65.69
C GLY A 203 -77.06 6.08 66.30
N LEU A 204 -77.43 6.84 67.33
CA LEU A 204 -76.50 7.74 68.04
C LEU A 204 -75.38 6.97 68.75
N ASN A 205 -75.71 5.84 69.39
CA ASN A 205 -74.76 4.96 70.06
C ASN A 205 -73.74 4.38 69.07
N GLU A 206 -74.20 3.86 67.93
CA GLU A 206 -73.31 3.31 66.89
C GLU A 206 -72.41 4.39 66.27
N ILE A 207 -72.89 5.64 66.10
CA ILE A 207 -72.04 6.75 65.64
C ILE A 207 -70.92 7.05 66.64
N GLU A 208 -71.24 7.06 67.93
CA GLU A 208 -70.26 7.31 69.00
C GLU A 208 -69.20 6.21 69.04
N MET A 209 -69.62 4.95 68.97
CA MET A 209 -68.74 3.79 68.87
C MET A 209 -67.81 3.84 67.65
N VAL A 210 -68.33 4.18 66.46
CA VAL A 210 -67.49 4.32 65.25
C VAL A 210 -66.53 5.51 65.39
N SER A 211 -66.96 6.61 66.01
CA SER A 211 -66.10 7.77 66.28
C SER A 211 -64.94 7.42 67.22
N GLU A 212 -65.19 6.63 68.27
CA GLU A 212 -64.14 6.14 69.17
C GLU A 212 -63.13 5.24 68.45
N LEU A 213 -63.61 4.27 67.67
CA LEU A 213 -62.74 3.40 66.88
C LEU A 213 -61.91 4.19 65.85
N LEU A 214 -62.49 5.21 65.21
CA LEU A 214 -61.75 6.09 64.30
C LEU A 214 -60.67 6.90 65.02
N LYS A 215 -60.94 7.38 66.24
CA LYS A 215 -59.92 8.08 67.06
C LYS A 215 -58.77 7.13 67.40
N GLU A 216 -59.06 5.92 67.85
CA GLU A 216 -58.04 4.90 68.14
C GLU A 216 -57.24 4.55 66.87
N ARG A 217 -57.91 4.35 65.74
CA ARG A 217 -57.27 4.10 64.44
C ARG A 217 -56.35 5.25 64.04
N ASN A 218 -56.76 6.49 64.21
CA ASN A 218 -55.95 7.67 63.89
C ASN A 218 -54.75 7.83 64.84
N GLN A 219 -54.89 7.46 66.12
CA GLN A 219 -53.75 7.37 67.05
C GLN A 219 -52.75 6.30 66.61
N LYS A 220 -53.25 5.11 66.24
CA LYS A 220 -52.43 4.04 65.66
C LYS A 220 -51.74 4.51 64.37
N CYS A 221 -52.43 5.23 63.49
CA CYS A 221 -51.81 5.79 62.28
C CYS A 221 -50.66 6.75 62.59
N LYS A 222 -50.79 7.61 63.62
CA LYS A 222 -49.71 8.49 64.07
C LYS A 222 -48.51 7.69 64.60
N LEU A 223 -48.76 6.63 65.36
CA LEU A 223 -47.73 5.74 65.87
C LEU A 223 -46.99 5.03 64.73
N TYR A 224 -47.73 4.48 63.78
CA TYR A 224 -47.20 3.72 62.66
C TYR A 224 -46.70 4.59 61.49
N LYS A 225 -46.85 5.93 61.56
CA LYS A 225 -46.38 6.86 60.52
C LYS A 225 -44.89 6.74 60.24
N ASN A 226 -44.10 6.41 61.27
CA ASN A 226 -42.65 6.26 61.19
C ASN A 226 -42.17 4.80 61.38
N ILE A 227 -43.09 3.87 61.64
CA ILE A 227 -42.76 2.44 61.77
C ILE A 227 -42.87 1.83 60.38
N ARG A 228 -41.74 1.40 59.84
CA ARG A 228 -41.71 0.66 58.56
C ARG A 228 -42.15 -0.77 58.84
N GLU A 229 -43.18 -1.24 58.15
CA GLU A 229 -43.40 -2.69 58.05
C GLU A 229 -42.14 -3.36 57.50
N GLU A 230 -41.75 -4.50 58.07
CA GLU A 230 -40.77 -5.39 57.45
C GLU A 230 -41.34 -5.85 56.10
N ARG A 231 -40.85 -5.21 55.04
CA ARG A 231 -41.20 -5.53 53.67
C ARG A 231 -40.61 -6.90 53.34
N LYS A 232 -41.41 -7.82 52.79
CA LYS A 232 -40.86 -8.90 51.96
C LYS A 232 -39.94 -8.24 50.93
N ASP A 233 -38.69 -8.70 50.88
CA ASP A 233 -37.56 -8.09 50.20
C ASP A 233 -38.00 -7.29 48.95
N GLU A 234 -37.80 -5.97 48.99
CA GLU A 234 -37.93 -5.16 47.78
C GLU A 234 -36.84 -5.63 46.82
N ASP A 235 -37.25 -6.39 45.81
CA ASP A 235 -36.38 -6.89 44.77
C ASP A 235 -35.78 -5.72 43.98
N ASN A 236 -34.63 -5.24 44.45
CA ASN A 236 -33.76 -4.26 43.80
C ASN A 236 -32.95 -4.88 42.66
N SER A 237 -33.33 -6.09 42.20
CA SER A 237 -32.78 -6.77 41.03
C SER A 237 -32.57 -5.86 39.85
N GLY A 238 -33.55 -5.02 39.51
CA GLY A 238 -33.52 -4.19 38.30
C GLY A 238 -32.26 -3.32 38.19
N VAL A 239 -31.86 -2.64 39.26
CA VAL A 239 -30.67 -1.76 39.25
C VAL A 239 -29.37 -2.56 39.27
N LYS A 240 -29.32 -3.69 40.00
CA LYS A 240 -28.15 -4.58 40.04
C LYS A 240 -27.91 -5.27 38.69
N TYR A 241 -28.97 -5.71 38.01
CA TYR A 241 -28.85 -6.30 36.67
C TYR A 241 -28.42 -5.27 35.62
N VAL A 242 -28.88 -4.02 35.73
CA VAL A 242 -28.43 -2.93 34.85
C VAL A 242 -26.95 -2.60 35.06
N SER A 243 -26.46 -2.49 36.30
CA SER A 243 -25.04 -2.19 36.52
C SER A 243 -24.10 -3.33 36.11
N ILE A 244 -24.50 -4.59 36.34
CA ILE A 244 -23.75 -5.78 35.92
C ILE A 244 -23.71 -5.88 34.39
N THR A 245 -24.83 -5.64 33.69
CA THR A 245 -24.88 -5.71 32.22
C THR A 245 -24.07 -4.60 31.54
N VAL A 246 -24.08 -3.37 32.07
CA VAL A 246 -23.23 -2.27 31.57
C VAL A 246 -21.74 -2.61 31.72
N ALA A 247 -21.33 -3.15 32.87
CA ALA A 247 -19.95 -3.55 33.10
C ALA A 247 -19.52 -4.64 32.11
N ILE A 248 -20.36 -5.67 31.93
CA ILE A 248 -20.09 -6.77 30.98
C ILE A 248 -19.98 -6.26 29.54
N LEU A 249 -20.90 -5.39 29.08
CA LEU A 249 -20.87 -4.86 27.72
C LEU A 249 -19.64 -4.00 27.44
N SER A 250 -19.20 -3.19 28.42
CA SER A 250 -17.98 -2.38 28.29
C SER A 250 -16.72 -3.24 28.18
N VAL A 251 -16.63 -4.32 28.97
CA VAL A 251 -15.54 -5.30 28.89
C VAL A 251 -15.56 -6.04 27.56
N ILE A 252 -16.74 -6.46 27.06
CA ILE A 252 -16.86 -7.10 25.74
C ILE A 252 -16.41 -6.14 24.63
N ALA A 253 -16.81 -4.86 24.68
CA ALA A 253 -16.37 -3.88 23.70
C ALA A 253 -14.84 -3.68 23.72
N LEU A 254 -14.23 -3.62 24.91
CA LEU A 254 -12.78 -3.53 25.06
C LEU A 254 -12.07 -4.77 24.50
N VAL A 255 -12.60 -5.97 24.77
CA VAL A 255 -12.06 -7.24 24.23
C VAL A 255 -12.15 -7.26 22.71
N VAL A 256 -13.26 -6.80 22.13
CA VAL A 256 -13.41 -6.69 20.66
C VAL A 256 -12.39 -5.71 20.07
N VAL A 257 -12.14 -4.57 20.72
CA VAL A 257 -11.11 -3.60 20.30
C VAL A 257 -9.71 -4.24 20.31
N ILE A 258 -9.38 -5.02 21.35
CA ILE A 258 -8.10 -5.73 21.45
C ILE A 258 -7.98 -6.81 20.37
N ILE A 259 -9.03 -7.60 20.16
CA ILE A 259 -9.04 -8.63 19.10
C ILE A 259 -8.82 -7.99 17.72
N ALA A 260 -9.54 -6.90 17.43
CA ALA A 260 -9.51 -6.22 16.14
C ALA A 260 -8.17 -5.52 15.85
N ASN A 261 -7.58 -4.83 16.83
CA ASN A 261 -6.38 -4.02 16.62
C ASN A 261 -5.07 -4.75 16.92
N VAL A 262 -5.10 -5.83 17.71
CA VAL A 262 -3.89 -6.53 18.13
C VAL A 262 -3.90 -7.97 17.64
N ILE A 263 -4.93 -8.76 17.94
CA ILE A 263 -4.87 -10.22 17.71
C ILE A 263 -4.95 -10.57 16.23
N ILE A 264 -5.88 -9.98 15.48
CA ILE A 264 -6.04 -10.27 14.05
C ILE A 264 -4.82 -9.80 13.24
N PRO A 265 -4.37 -8.52 13.35
CA PRO A 265 -3.18 -8.07 12.62
C PRO A 265 -1.92 -8.87 12.99
N ASN A 266 -1.76 -9.22 14.27
CA ASN A 266 -0.63 -10.05 14.70
C ASN A 266 -0.65 -11.45 14.06
N ASN A 267 -1.83 -12.05 13.86
CA ASN A 267 -1.93 -13.36 13.22
C ASN A 267 -1.60 -13.29 11.73
N ILE A 268 -2.08 -12.26 11.02
CA ILE A 268 -1.72 -12.02 9.61
C ILE A 268 -0.22 -11.75 9.49
N TYR A 269 0.33 -10.92 10.38
CA TYR A 269 1.77 -10.63 10.42
C TYR A 269 2.61 -11.89 10.62
N LYS A 270 2.22 -12.79 11.54
CA LYS A 270 2.90 -14.08 11.72
C LYS A 270 2.84 -14.97 10.48
N ASN A 271 1.71 -14.99 9.79
CA ASN A 271 1.58 -15.73 8.53
C ASN A 271 2.48 -15.14 7.43
N ALA A 272 2.48 -13.80 7.30
CA ALA A 272 3.37 -13.09 6.39
C ALA A 272 4.85 -13.37 6.68
N MET A 273 5.23 -13.38 7.95
CA MET A 273 6.60 -13.72 8.36
C MET A 273 6.95 -15.18 8.05
N SER A 274 6.04 -16.13 8.28
CA SER A 274 6.27 -17.52 7.91
C SER A 274 6.47 -17.70 6.39
N LEU A 275 5.75 -16.95 5.56
CA LEU A 275 5.96 -16.98 4.11
C LEU A 275 7.30 -16.35 3.73
N TYR A 276 7.69 -15.26 4.40
CA TYR A 276 8.99 -14.62 4.22
C TYR A 276 10.15 -15.56 4.56
N ASP A 277 10.07 -16.26 5.70
CA ASP A 277 11.08 -17.23 6.14
C ASP A 277 11.20 -18.44 5.18
N ASN A 278 10.11 -18.76 4.46
CA ASN A 278 10.09 -19.77 3.41
C ASN A 278 10.49 -19.24 2.02
N ALA A 279 10.99 -18.00 1.93
CA ALA A 279 11.33 -17.30 0.69
C ALA A 279 10.16 -17.12 -0.30
N GLU A 280 8.91 -17.23 0.15
CA GLU A 280 7.71 -16.96 -0.66
C GLU A 280 7.38 -15.47 -0.67
N TYR A 281 8.35 -14.65 -1.09
CA TYR A 281 8.34 -13.19 -0.93
C TYR A 281 7.14 -12.50 -1.56
N GLU A 282 6.70 -12.91 -2.75
CA GLU A 282 5.52 -12.31 -3.39
C GLU A 282 4.23 -12.54 -2.59
N LYS A 283 4.07 -13.74 -2.02
CA LYS A 283 2.90 -14.04 -1.16
C LYS A 283 3.00 -13.29 0.17
N ALA A 284 4.19 -13.24 0.77
CA ALA A 284 4.45 -12.50 2.00
C ALA A 284 4.15 -11.00 1.82
N LYS A 285 4.60 -10.40 0.71
CA LYS A 285 4.38 -8.99 0.36
C LYS A 285 2.90 -8.62 0.27
N VAL A 286 2.06 -9.50 -0.29
CA VAL A 286 0.61 -9.28 -0.34
C VAL A 286 0.02 -9.17 1.08
N LEU A 287 0.39 -10.07 1.99
CA LEU A 287 -0.09 -10.03 3.37
C LEU A 287 0.47 -8.84 4.15
N PHE A 288 1.74 -8.45 3.93
CA PHE A 288 2.29 -7.24 4.56
C PHE A 288 1.61 -5.96 4.06
N LYS A 289 1.20 -5.88 2.78
CA LYS A 289 0.39 -4.76 2.27
C LYS A 289 -1.00 -4.70 2.92
N GLU A 290 -1.62 -5.84 3.20
CA GLU A 290 -2.92 -5.91 3.88
C GLU A 290 -2.88 -5.33 5.30
N LEU A 291 -1.71 -5.36 5.96
CA LEU A 291 -1.51 -4.87 7.33
C LEU A 291 -1.46 -3.35 7.48
N GLY A 292 -1.32 -2.59 6.39
CA GLY A 292 -1.46 -1.12 6.39
C GLY A 292 -0.56 -0.37 7.39
N GLY A 293 0.64 -0.88 7.69
CA GLY A 293 1.58 -0.25 8.62
C GLY A 293 1.55 -0.81 10.05
N TYR A 294 0.86 -1.92 10.32
CA TYR A 294 0.98 -2.63 11.60
C TYR A 294 2.40 -3.18 11.80
N SER A 295 2.96 -3.02 13.01
CA SER A 295 4.34 -3.40 13.36
C SER A 295 5.37 -2.75 12.40
N ASN A 296 6.24 -3.53 11.75
CA ASN A 296 7.18 -3.06 10.72
C ASN A 296 6.78 -3.57 9.31
N SER A 297 5.49 -3.80 9.05
CA SER A 297 5.01 -4.37 7.78
C SER A 297 5.46 -3.57 6.55
N THR A 298 5.60 -2.25 6.66
CA THR A 298 6.14 -1.40 5.58
C THR A 298 7.58 -1.78 5.22
N ASP A 299 8.45 -1.89 6.21
CA ASP A 299 9.86 -2.29 6.01
C ASP A 299 9.94 -3.72 5.46
N MET A 300 9.04 -4.60 5.90
CA MET A 300 8.98 -5.98 5.41
C MET A 300 8.53 -6.07 3.94
N ILE A 301 7.77 -5.10 3.41
CA ILE A 301 7.44 -5.04 1.98
C ILE A 301 8.71 -4.80 1.16
N GLU A 302 9.55 -3.86 1.59
CA GLU A 302 10.84 -3.59 0.96
C GLU A 302 11.77 -4.82 1.07
N ALA A 303 11.82 -5.46 2.25
CA ALA A 303 12.59 -6.69 2.44
C ALA A 303 12.12 -7.84 1.54
N CYS A 304 10.81 -7.96 1.27
CA CYS A 304 10.29 -8.92 0.30
C CYS A 304 10.71 -8.57 -1.13
N GLU A 305 10.69 -7.29 -1.50
CA GLU A 305 11.15 -6.84 -2.83
C GLU A 305 12.62 -7.15 -3.06
N ASP A 306 13.46 -6.93 -2.05
CA ASP A 306 14.87 -7.28 -2.11
C ASP A 306 15.08 -8.79 -2.13
N GLY A 307 14.27 -9.57 -1.42
CA GLY A 307 14.26 -11.03 -1.52
C GLY A 307 13.97 -11.55 -2.93
N VAL A 308 13.01 -10.94 -3.64
CA VAL A 308 12.71 -11.29 -5.05
C VAL A 308 13.89 -10.94 -5.97
N LYS A 309 14.52 -9.78 -5.76
CA LYS A 309 15.73 -9.41 -6.52
C LYS A 309 16.87 -10.38 -6.27
N GLU A 310 17.06 -10.81 -5.02
CA GLU A 310 18.08 -11.79 -4.63
C GLU A 310 17.88 -13.13 -5.33
N GLU A 311 16.64 -13.63 -5.41
CA GLU A 311 16.32 -14.87 -6.12
C GLU A 311 16.68 -14.79 -7.61
N LYS A 312 16.26 -13.70 -8.27
CA LYS A 312 16.61 -13.44 -9.67
C LYS A 312 18.13 -13.32 -9.87
N TYR A 313 18.82 -12.65 -8.96
CA TYR A 313 20.27 -12.48 -9.03
C TYR A 313 20.99 -13.85 -8.95
N ASN A 314 20.56 -14.71 -8.04
CA ASN A 314 21.10 -16.06 -7.91
C ASN A 314 20.80 -16.93 -9.14
N GLU A 315 19.62 -16.79 -9.75
CA GLU A 315 19.28 -17.43 -11.02
C GLU A 315 20.22 -16.97 -12.14
N ALA A 316 20.44 -15.66 -12.27
CA ALA A 316 21.34 -15.09 -13.27
C ALA A 316 22.79 -15.61 -13.10
N GLN A 317 23.29 -15.68 -11.86
CA GLN A 317 24.60 -16.26 -11.57
C GLN A 317 24.68 -17.75 -11.96
N LYS A 318 23.62 -18.52 -11.71
CA LYS A 318 23.56 -19.93 -12.13
C LYS A 318 23.60 -20.05 -13.65
N LEU A 319 22.81 -19.26 -14.37
CA LEU A 319 22.81 -19.23 -15.84
C LEU A 319 24.18 -18.84 -16.40
N PHE A 320 24.87 -17.88 -15.76
CA PHE A 320 26.23 -17.50 -16.09
C PHE A 320 27.21 -18.67 -15.94
N GLY A 321 27.14 -19.40 -14.82
CA GLY A 321 27.93 -20.62 -14.59
C GLY A 321 27.63 -21.75 -15.58
N GLU A 322 26.41 -21.82 -16.10
CA GLU A 322 25.99 -22.73 -17.18
C GLU A 322 26.36 -22.23 -18.59
N LYS A 323 27.09 -21.10 -18.71
CA LYS A 323 27.43 -20.42 -19.97
C LYS A 323 26.22 -19.96 -20.81
N LYS A 324 25.05 -19.83 -20.20
CA LYS A 324 23.84 -19.26 -20.84
C LYS A 324 23.88 -17.74 -20.74
N TYR A 325 24.82 -17.14 -21.46
CA TYR A 325 25.17 -15.74 -21.31
C TYR A 325 24.04 -14.76 -21.63
N GLU A 326 23.28 -15.00 -22.70
CA GLU A 326 22.18 -14.12 -23.09
C GLU A 326 21.04 -14.11 -22.06
N ASP A 327 20.67 -15.29 -21.54
CA ASP A 327 19.64 -15.42 -20.51
C ASP A 327 20.10 -14.75 -19.20
N ALA A 328 21.34 -15.01 -18.78
CA ALA A 328 21.92 -14.38 -17.59
C ALA A 328 21.97 -12.85 -17.71
N LYS A 329 22.45 -12.34 -18.86
CA LYS A 329 22.55 -10.91 -19.13
C LYS A 329 21.20 -10.22 -19.03
N LYS A 330 20.15 -10.82 -19.60
CA LYS A 330 18.79 -10.27 -19.53
C LYS A 330 18.30 -10.10 -18.09
N ILE A 331 18.55 -11.08 -17.23
CA ILE A 331 18.15 -10.98 -15.82
C ILE A 331 18.99 -9.92 -15.09
N PHE A 332 20.30 -9.84 -15.33
CA PHE A 332 21.13 -8.77 -14.75
C PHE A 332 20.71 -7.37 -15.22
N GLU A 333 20.26 -7.21 -16.47
CA GLU A 333 19.70 -5.95 -16.98
C GLU A 333 18.38 -5.58 -16.27
N GLU A 334 17.51 -6.55 -15.97
CA GLU A 334 16.30 -6.32 -15.17
C GLU A 334 16.60 -5.90 -13.71
N LEU A 335 17.75 -6.32 -13.18
CA LEU A 335 18.18 -6.03 -11.81
C LEU A 335 18.86 -4.65 -11.66
N ASP A 336 19.32 -4.05 -12.76
CA ASP A 336 19.94 -2.71 -12.84
C ASP A 336 21.04 -2.48 -11.78
N GLU A 337 20.79 -1.68 -10.74
CA GLU A 337 21.78 -1.34 -9.69
C GLU A 337 21.79 -2.32 -8.52
N TYR A 338 21.05 -3.43 -8.60
CA TYR A 338 21.07 -4.43 -7.55
C TYR A 338 22.43 -5.14 -7.51
N LYS A 339 23.15 -4.98 -6.39
CA LYS A 339 24.52 -5.50 -6.18
C LYS A 339 25.47 -5.05 -7.31
N ASP A 340 26.17 -5.99 -7.92
CA ASP A 340 27.18 -5.83 -8.97
C ASP A 340 26.64 -6.27 -10.35
N SER A 341 25.33 -6.15 -10.57
CA SER A 341 24.70 -6.61 -11.82
C SER A 341 25.29 -5.94 -13.08
N LYS A 342 25.68 -4.67 -12.99
CA LYS A 342 26.35 -3.95 -14.10
C LYS A 342 27.73 -4.52 -14.41
N GLU A 343 28.51 -4.81 -13.37
CA GLU A 343 29.82 -5.46 -13.48
C GLU A 343 29.68 -6.89 -14.02
N MET A 344 28.63 -7.62 -13.60
CA MET A 344 28.34 -8.96 -14.11
C MET A 344 28.06 -8.95 -15.61
N ILE A 345 27.34 -7.95 -16.15
CA ILE A 345 27.12 -7.80 -17.60
C ILE A 345 28.45 -7.63 -18.35
N VAL A 346 29.39 -6.84 -17.79
CA VAL A 346 30.73 -6.68 -18.37
C VAL A 346 31.50 -8.00 -18.33
N SER A 347 31.43 -8.74 -17.22
CA SER A 347 32.08 -10.05 -17.07
C SER A 347 31.54 -11.08 -18.08
N ILE A 348 30.24 -11.02 -18.39
CA ILE A 348 29.60 -11.84 -19.42
C ILE A 348 30.18 -11.50 -20.80
N ALA A 349 30.29 -10.21 -21.16
CA ALA A 349 30.87 -9.79 -22.44
C ALA A 349 32.33 -10.26 -22.59
N ILE A 350 33.12 -10.17 -21.52
CA ILE A 350 34.49 -10.69 -21.50
C ILE A 350 34.51 -12.21 -21.71
N SER A 351 33.62 -12.94 -21.05
CA SER A 351 33.53 -14.41 -21.18
C SER A 351 33.11 -14.86 -22.58
N ILE A 352 32.19 -14.14 -23.22
CA ILE A 352 31.82 -14.38 -24.62
C ILE A 352 33.03 -14.18 -25.55
N ASN A 353 33.79 -13.10 -25.34
CA ASN A 353 34.98 -12.84 -26.14
C ASN A 353 36.08 -13.89 -25.91
N GLU A 354 36.24 -14.35 -24.66
CA GLU A 354 37.16 -15.44 -24.32
C GLU A 354 36.78 -16.75 -25.03
N ASP A 355 35.50 -17.14 -24.99
CA ASP A 355 35.03 -18.38 -25.63
C ASP A 355 35.23 -18.33 -27.16
N LYS A 356 34.95 -17.18 -27.79
CA LYS A 356 35.25 -16.94 -29.21
C LYS A 356 36.75 -17.00 -29.50
N TYR A 357 37.58 -16.40 -28.64
CA TYR A 357 39.03 -16.42 -28.79
C TYR A 357 39.57 -17.86 -28.73
N VAL A 358 39.09 -18.66 -27.77
CA VAL A 358 39.44 -20.08 -27.65
C VAL A 358 39.01 -20.87 -28.90
N GLU A 359 37.85 -20.57 -29.47
CA GLU A 359 37.41 -21.16 -30.74
C GLU A 359 38.34 -20.77 -31.90
N ALA A 360 38.73 -19.50 -32.01
CA ALA A 360 39.67 -19.03 -33.02
C ALA A 360 41.03 -19.72 -32.90
N GLU A 361 41.56 -19.90 -31.68
CA GLU A 361 42.80 -20.64 -31.43
C GLU A 361 42.70 -22.10 -31.87
N LYS A 362 41.54 -22.74 -31.68
CA LYS A 362 41.31 -24.12 -32.16
C LYS A 362 41.41 -24.20 -33.69
N TYR A 363 40.79 -23.28 -34.41
CA TYR A 363 40.90 -23.21 -35.88
C TYR A 363 42.34 -22.89 -36.31
N PHE A 364 43.00 -21.93 -35.64
CA PHE A 364 44.38 -21.56 -35.92
C PHE A 364 45.36 -22.74 -35.77
N ASN A 365 45.23 -23.51 -34.68
CA ASN A 365 46.04 -24.70 -34.42
C ASN A 365 45.76 -25.85 -35.39
N SER A 366 44.52 -25.93 -35.88
CA SER A 366 44.12 -26.87 -36.94
C SER A 366 44.49 -26.39 -38.35
N GLN A 367 45.22 -25.28 -38.46
CA GLN A 367 45.61 -24.61 -39.72
C GLN A 367 44.43 -24.13 -40.58
N ASN A 368 43.23 -24.04 -40.00
CA ASN A 368 42.06 -23.50 -40.68
C ASN A 368 42.04 -21.97 -40.53
N TYR A 369 42.94 -21.32 -41.27
CA TYR A 369 43.27 -19.93 -41.04
C TYR A 369 42.20 -18.92 -41.45
N VAL A 370 41.32 -19.27 -42.40
CA VAL A 370 40.27 -18.36 -42.88
C VAL A 370 39.26 -18.13 -41.76
N GLU A 371 38.76 -19.20 -41.17
CA GLU A 371 37.79 -19.20 -40.08
C GLU A 371 38.39 -18.60 -38.81
N ALA A 372 39.64 -18.93 -38.48
CA ALA A 372 40.33 -18.30 -37.35
C ALA A 372 40.43 -16.77 -37.53
N MET A 373 40.81 -16.32 -38.72
CA MET A 373 40.97 -14.89 -39.03
C MET A 373 39.64 -14.14 -38.95
N GLU A 374 38.53 -14.75 -39.37
CA GLU A 374 37.19 -14.15 -39.28
C GLU A 374 36.80 -13.91 -37.81
N ILE A 375 37.03 -14.90 -36.94
CA ILE A 375 36.72 -14.77 -35.51
C ILE A 375 37.64 -13.74 -34.85
N TYR A 376 38.95 -13.76 -35.10
CA TYR A 376 39.86 -12.75 -34.54
C TYR A 376 39.48 -11.32 -34.99
N LYS A 377 39.08 -11.12 -36.25
CA LYS A 377 38.58 -9.83 -36.72
C LYS A 377 37.32 -9.38 -35.97
N SER A 378 36.40 -10.32 -35.69
CA SER A 378 35.19 -10.01 -34.91
C SER A 378 35.49 -9.62 -33.46
N LEU A 379 36.65 -10.02 -32.94
CA LEU A 379 37.12 -9.74 -31.58
C LEU A 379 37.92 -8.43 -31.47
N GLY A 380 38.36 -7.85 -32.58
CA GLY A 380 39.11 -6.58 -32.62
C GLY A 380 40.40 -6.63 -31.79
N ASP A 381 40.53 -5.71 -30.84
CA ASP A 381 41.73 -5.55 -29.99
C ASP A 381 41.77 -6.49 -28.77
N TYR A 382 40.90 -7.50 -28.72
CA TYR A 382 40.90 -8.46 -27.63
C TYR A 382 42.18 -9.30 -27.62
N ARG A 383 42.92 -9.31 -26.51
CA ARG A 383 44.20 -10.04 -26.35
C ARG A 383 45.19 -9.71 -27.49
N ASP A 384 45.68 -10.72 -28.19
CA ASP A 384 46.67 -10.65 -29.27
C ASP A 384 46.04 -10.90 -30.66
N CYS A 385 44.73 -10.68 -30.80
CA CYS A 385 44.01 -10.94 -32.05
C CYS A 385 44.67 -10.24 -33.26
N GLN A 386 45.10 -8.99 -33.11
CA GLN A 386 45.77 -8.26 -34.20
C GLN A 386 47.08 -8.94 -34.63
N GLN A 387 47.91 -9.38 -33.69
CA GLN A 387 49.14 -10.13 -34.00
C GLN A 387 48.85 -11.49 -34.64
N LYS A 388 47.75 -12.16 -34.23
CA LYS A 388 47.31 -13.43 -34.84
C LYS A 388 46.86 -13.21 -36.28
N ILE A 389 46.09 -12.15 -36.56
CA ILE A 389 45.67 -11.77 -37.92
C ILE A 389 46.89 -11.46 -38.80
N GLU A 390 47.88 -10.74 -38.28
CA GLU A 390 49.14 -10.47 -38.96
C GLU A 390 49.90 -11.77 -39.29
N THR A 391 50.04 -12.66 -38.29
CA THR A 391 50.69 -13.97 -38.45
C THR A 391 50.01 -14.81 -39.54
N ILE A 392 48.67 -14.87 -39.53
CA ILE A 392 47.89 -15.55 -40.56
C ILE A 392 48.13 -14.91 -41.94
N SER A 393 48.08 -13.58 -42.01
CA SER A 393 48.26 -12.84 -43.27
C SER A 393 49.63 -13.13 -43.89
N ASN A 394 50.68 -13.16 -43.08
CA ASN A 394 52.02 -13.54 -43.51
C ASN A 394 52.10 -15.00 -43.98
N ARG A 395 51.47 -15.94 -43.28
CA ARG A 395 51.46 -17.37 -43.69
C ARG A 395 50.71 -17.62 -44.99
N LEU A 396 49.61 -16.91 -45.22
CA LEU A 396 48.80 -17.04 -46.43
C LEU A 396 49.34 -16.23 -47.62
N ASN A 397 50.32 -15.35 -47.38
CA ASN A 397 50.85 -14.49 -48.40
C ASN A 397 51.60 -15.26 -49.50
N LYS A 398 51.23 -15.02 -50.75
CA LYS A 398 51.89 -15.58 -51.94
C LYS A 398 52.63 -14.54 -52.78
N GLU A 399 52.50 -13.26 -52.43
CA GLU A 399 52.94 -12.12 -53.24
C GLU A 399 54.26 -11.49 -52.75
N GLY A 400 54.93 -12.09 -51.76
CA GLY A 400 56.20 -11.58 -51.23
C GLY A 400 56.09 -10.32 -50.35
N ASN A 401 54.89 -9.82 -50.10
CA ASN A 401 54.64 -8.75 -49.12
C ASN A 401 54.99 -9.18 -47.68
N VAL A 402 55.24 -8.20 -46.81
CA VAL A 402 55.34 -8.39 -45.36
C VAL A 402 54.15 -7.71 -44.71
N TYR A 403 53.37 -8.42 -43.91
CA TYR A 403 52.29 -7.83 -43.13
C TYR A 403 52.82 -7.43 -41.76
N TYR A 404 52.69 -6.15 -41.40
CA TYR A 404 53.30 -5.61 -40.20
C TYR A 404 52.57 -4.37 -39.68
N GLY A 405 52.03 -4.45 -38.46
CA GLY A 405 51.20 -3.39 -37.88
C GLY A 405 49.81 -3.30 -38.50
N THR A 406 48.93 -2.56 -37.84
CA THR A 406 47.52 -2.41 -38.19
C THR A 406 47.08 -0.96 -38.13
N TYR A 407 46.46 -0.45 -39.19
CA TYR A 407 45.89 0.90 -39.20
C TYR A 407 44.38 0.82 -39.49
N LYS A 408 43.55 1.36 -38.58
CA LYS A 408 42.08 1.31 -38.67
C LYS A 408 41.57 -0.12 -38.90
N ASP A 409 42.00 -1.05 -38.03
CA ASP A 409 41.63 -2.48 -38.04
C ASP A 409 42.04 -3.26 -39.30
N LYS A 410 42.96 -2.70 -40.10
CA LYS A 410 43.50 -3.35 -41.30
C LYS A 410 44.98 -3.55 -41.15
N VAL A 411 45.42 -4.79 -41.33
CA VAL A 411 46.85 -5.12 -41.37
C VAL A 411 47.50 -4.43 -42.57
N ILE A 412 48.65 -3.82 -42.33
CA ILE A 412 49.37 -3.07 -43.35
C ILE A 412 50.23 -4.04 -44.15
N ALA A 413 50.07 -4.03 -45.48
CA ALA A 413 50.95 -4.75 -46.39
C ALA A 413 52.15 -3.88 -46.77
N TRP A 414 53.35 -4.42 -46.62
CA TRP A 414 54.61 -3.78 -46.92
C TRP A 414 55.36 -4.53 -48.03
N GLN A 415 56.15 -3.80 -48.80
CA GLN A 415 57.05 -4.32 -49.83
C GLN A 415 58.49 -4.13 -49.38
N VAL A 416 59.33 -5.14 -49.63
CA VAL A 416 60.77 -5.07 -49.37
C VAL A 416 61.43 -4.19 -50.43
N VAL A 417 62.03 -3.08 -50.00
CA VAL A 417 62.71 -2.12 -50.89
C VAL A 417 64.20 -2.41 -50.96
N GLU A 418 64.83 -2.64 -49.82
CA GLU A 418 66.27 -2.86 -49.68
C GLU A 418 66.53 -3.85 -48.55
N MET A 419 67.43 -4.81 -48.75
CA MET A 419 67.89 -5.73 -47.71
C MET A 419 69.37 -5.44 -47.41
N LYS A 420 69.68 -5.24 -46.13
CA LYS A 420 71.05 -5.14 -45.59
C LYS A 420 71.28 -6.29 -44.61
N ASP A 421 72.54 -6.56 -44.28
CA ASP A 421 72.91 -7.68 -43.40
C ASP A 421 72.23 -7.62 -42.03
N ASP A 422 71.95 -6.42 -41.51
CA ASP A 422 71.40 -6.18 -40.17
C ASP A 422 69.95 -5.63 -40.16
N ARG A 423 69.36 -5.31 -41.32
CA ARG A 423 68.06 -4.64 -41.41
C ARG A 423 67.41 -4.69 -42.80
N ILE A 424 66.10 -4.49 -42.84
CA ILE A 424 65.31 -4.46 -44.07
C ILE A 424 64.53 -3.14 -44.15
N LEU A 425 64.57 -2.49 -45.31
CA LEU A 425 63.71 -1.35 -45.62
C LEU A 425 62.39 -1.86 -46.18
N LEU A 426 61.31 -1.50 -45.51
CA LEU A 426 59.95 -1.77 -45.94
C LEU A 426 59.27 -0.46 -46.34
N MET A 427 58.50 -0.51 -47.42
CA MET A 427 57.60 0.57 -47.85
C MET A 427 56.17 0.03 -47.94
N ALA A 428 55.18 0.79 -47.46
CA ALA A 428 53.78 0.39 -47.57
C ALA A 428 53.42 0.09 -49.04
N LYS A 429 52.78 -1.06 -49.30
CA LYS A 429 52.42 -1.52 -50.66
C LYS A 429 51.49 -0.52 -51.37
N ASN A 430 50.50 -0.03 -50.64
CA ASN A 430 49.54 0.97 -51.11
C ASN A 430 49.62 2.21 -50.20
N ALA A 431 49.01 3.32 -50.65
CA ALA A 431 48.87 4.49 -49.79
C ALA A 431 48.02 4.16 -48.55
N ILE A 432 48.49 4.55 -47.37
CA ILE A 432 47.77 4.33 -46.10
C ILE A 432 46.59 5.30 -45.97
N CYS A 433 46.81 6.53 -46.40
CA CYS A 433 45.83 7.61 -46.38
C CYS A 433 46.15 8.62 -47.48
N ASP A 434 45.24 9.57 -47.69
CA ASP A 434 45.42 10.72 -48.56
C ASP A 434 45.61 11.97 -47.70
N LEU A 435 46.78 12.59 -47.76
CA LEU A 435 47.08 13.81 -47.00
C LEU A 435 47.79 14.84 -47.89
N PRO A 436 47.52 16.14 -47.65
CA PRO A 436 48.44 17.16 -48.12
C PRO A 436 49.81 16.92 -47.47
N TYR A 437 50.88 17.27 -48.18
CA TYR A 437 52.20 17.32 -47.57
C TYR A 437 52.20 18.28 -46.38
N ASN A 438 51.59 19.46 -46.56
CA ASN A 438 51.32 20.43 -45.50
C ASN A 438 49.97 21.13 -45.73
N ASP A 439 49.27 21.45 -44.65
CA ASP A 439 47.94 22.10 -44.62
C ASP A 439 47.94 23.56 -45.13
N GLU A 440 49.07 24.25 -45.03
CA GLU A 440 49.28 25.62 -45.48
C GLU A 440 50.26 25.70 -46.67
N ILE A 441 50.02 26.64 -47.59
CA ILE A 441 50.94 26.94 -48.71
C ILE A 441 52.13 27.74 -48.15
N LYS A 442 53.16 27.04 -47.68
CA LYS A 442 54.42 27.63 -47.22
C LYS A 442 55.59 26.71 -47.53
N ASP A 443 56.80 27.28 -47.53
CA ASP A 443 58.01 26.46 -47.50
C ASP A 443 58.08 25.75 -46.15
N VAL A 444 58.13 24.43 -46.17
CA VAL A 444 57.98 23.57 -44.98
C VAL A 444 59.08 22.50 -44.99
N SER A 445 59.68 22.25 -43.82
CA SER A 445 60.61 21.13 -43.63
C SER A 445 59.86 19.81 -43.39
N TRP A 446 60.55 18.66 -43.47
CA TRP A 446 59.95 17.37 -43.08
C TRP A 446 59.37 17.43 -41.66
N ASP A 447 60.12 18.01 -40.71
CA ASP A 447 59.73 17.99 -39.30
C ASP A 447 58.44 18.75 -39.01
N GLU A 448 58.26 19.89 -39.69
CA GLU A 448 57.11 20.79 -39.57
C GLU A 448 55.89 20.35 -40.40
N SER A 449 56.05 19.33 -41.25
CA SER A 449 55.00 18.92 -42.20
C SER A 449 53.79 18.28 -41.52
N THR A 450 52.61 18.47 -42.10
CA THR A 450 51.37 17.80 -41.69
C THR A 450 51.51 16.27 -41.75
N ILE A 451 52.20 15.72 -42.76
CA ILE A 451 52.44 14.28 -42.86
C ILE A 451 53.25 13.76 -41.67
N ASN A 452 54.35 14.43 -41.31
CA ASN A 452 55.19 13.98 -40.20
C ASN A 452 54.47 14.14 -38.85
N SER A 453 53.64 15.18 -38.70
CA SER A 453 52.74 15.32 -37.55
C SER A 453 51.76 14.15 -37.46
N TRP A 454 51.09 13.77 -38.56
CA TRP A 454 50.21 12.60 -38.62
C TRP A 454 50.97 11.30 -38.31
N ILE A 455 52.19 11.13 -38.83
CA ILE A 455 53.02 9.97 -38.54
C ILE A 455 53.28 9.83 -37.04
N LYS A 456 53.72 10.92 -36.40
CA LYS A 456 54.12 10.92 -34.99
C LYS A 456 52.95 10.82 -34.01
N THR A 457 51.75 11.24 -34.41
CA THR A 457 50.60 11.34 -33.51
C THR A 457 49.56 10.24 -33.71
N GLU A 458 49.31 9.86 -34.97
CA GLU A 458 48.25 8.92 -35.33
C GLU A 458 48.84 7.60 -35.84
N PHE A 459 49.65 7.64 -36.90
CA PHE A 459 50.11 6.42 -37.57
C PHE A 459 51.05 5.59 -36.70
N ILE A 460 51.83 6.20 -35.80
CA ILE A 460 52.73 5.48 -34.89
C ILE A 460 51.98 4.45 -34.02
N ASN A 461 50.69 4.70 -33.73
CA ASN A 461 49.83 3.80 -32.96
C ASN A 461 49.42 2.55 -33.76
N SER A 462 49.83 2.45 -35.03
CA SER A 462 49.60 1.27 -35.86
C SER A 462 50.52 0.10 -35.50
N PHE A 463 51.49 0.33 -34.61
CA PHE A 463 52.48 -0.66 -34.21
C PHE A 463 52.39 -0.89 -32.70
N SER A 464 52.57 -2.15 -32.28
CA SER A 464 52.76 -2.46 -30.86
C SER A 464 54.09 -1.93 -30.34
N GLU A 465 54.26 -1.85 -29.03
CA GLU A 465 55.53 -1.44 -28.42
C GLU A 465 56.70 -2.35 -28.82
N GLU A 466 56.47 -3.67 -28.87
CA GLU A 466 57.45 -4.64 -29.35
C GLU A 466 57.83 -4.37 -30.81
N GLN A 467 56.84 -4.08 -31.64
CA GLN A 467 57.05 -3.76 -33.05
C GLN A 467 57.86 -2.47 -33.22
N LEU A 468 57.53 -1.41 -32.48
CA LEU A 468 58.26 -0.14 -32.49
C LEU A 468 59.72 -0.30 -32.05
N ASN A 469 60.00 -1.21 -31.12
CA ASN A 469 61.37 -1.50 -30.67
C ASN A 469 62.23 -2.18 -31.74
N SER A 470 61.61 -2.96 -32.63
CA SER A 470 62.30 -3.56 -33.78
C SER A 470 62.52 -2.54 -34.92
N ILE A 471 61.73 -1.47 -34.97
CA ILE A 471 61.89 -0.40 -35.95
C ILE A 471 63.06 0.51 -35.54
N GLN A 472 64.02 0.66 -36.44
CA GLN A 472 65.21 1.46 -36.25
C GLN A 472 64.93 2.96 -36.40
N ASP A 473 65.48 3.77 -35.49
CA ASP A 473 65.53 5.22 -35.64
C ASP A 473 66.53 5.62 -36.73
N ILE A 474 66.09 6.48 -37.64
CA ILE A 474 66.92 7.12 -38.66
C ILE A 474 66.87 8.64 -38.50
N LYS A 475 67.83 9.35 -39.09
CA LYS A 475 67.80 10.81 -39.18
C LYS A 475 67.27 11.22 -40.56
N VAL A 476 66.18 11.95 -40.57
CA VAL A 476 65.62 12.62 -41.75
C VAL A 476 65.67 14.12 -41.47
N ASP A 477 66.38 14.88 -42.30
CA ASP A 477 66.61 16.33 -42.10
C ASP A 477 67.12 16.69 -40.69
N GLY A 478 67.95 15.83 -40.09
CA GLY A 478 68.50 16.02 -38.76
C GLY A 478 67.60 15.60 -37.60
N VAL A 479 66.35 15.20 -37.87
CA VAL A 479 65.39 14.73 -36.86
C VAL A 479 65.33 13.21 -36.82
N ASN A 480 65.39 12.65 -35.61
CA ASN A 480 65.22 11.21 -35.41
C ASN A 480 63.77 10.81 -35.66
N THR A 481 63.54 9.84 -36.54
CA THR A 481 62.23 9.24 -36.79
C THR A 481 62.34 7.74 -37.05
N LYS A 482 61.31 6.99 -36.68
CA LYS A 482 61.16 5.55 -36.99
C LYS A 482 60.45 5.30 -38.32
N VAL A 483 59.55 6.22 -38.67
CA VAL A 483 58.69 6.13 -39.85
C VAL A 483 58.87 7.38 -40.68
N PHE A 484 59.08 7.22 -41.98
CA PHE A 484 59.44 8.31 -42.89
C PHE A 484 58.88 8.09 -44.29
N LEU A 485 59.03 9.06 -45.19
CA LEU A 485 58.82 8.87 -46.63
C LEU A 485 60.17 8.79 -47.33
N LEU A 486 60.25 8.01 -48.43
CA LEU A 486 61.46 7.97 -49.26
C LEU A 486 61.83 9.36 -49.76
N ASP A 487 63.12 9.66 -49.81
CA ASP A 487 63.64 10.80 -50.57
C ASP A 487 63.95 10.38 -52.03
N LYS A 488 64.32 11.36 -52.87
CA LYS A 488 64.67 11.15 -54.28
C LYS A 488 65.82 10.15 -54.44
N GLU A 489 66.88 10.27 -53.65
CA GLU A 489 68.06 9.41 -53.76
C GLU A 489 67.75 7.96 -53.42
N MET A 490 66.95 7.73 -52.37
CA MET A 490 66.49 6.41 -51.96
C MET A 490 65.52 5.83 -53.00
N PHE A 491 64.64 6.65 -53.57
CA PHE A 491 63.69 6.23 -54.60
C PHE A 491 64.38 5.79 -55.90
N GLU A 492 65.40 6.52 -56.34
CA GLU A 492 66.15 6.21 -57.57
C GLU A 492 66.97 4.91 -57.45
N LYS A 493 67.40 4.56 -56.22
CA LYS A 493 68.12 3.30 -55.93
C LYS A 493 67.24 2.06 -55.97
N ILE A 494 65.91 2.22 -56.06
CA ILE A 494 65.00 1.07 -56.14
C ILE A 494 65.14 0.41 -57.51
N GLU A 495 65.72 -0.80 -57.54
CA GLU A 495 65.94 -1.56 -58.76
C GLU A 495 64.63 -2.18 -59.33
N ASN A 496 63.71 -2.57 -58.46
CA ASN A 496 62.45 -3.18 -58.87
C ASN A 496 61.37 -2.14 -59.16
N ASP A 497 61.14 -1.83 -60.44
CA ASP A 497 60.14 -0.85 -60.85
C ASP A 497 58.69 -1.23 -60.45
N GLN A 498 58.39 -2.52 -60.22
CA GLN A 498 57.05 -2.94 -59.84
C GLN A 498 56.63 -2.42 -58.46
N ILE A 499 57.57 -2.24 -57.54
CA ILE A 499 57.25 -1.75 -56.18
C ILE A 499 57.11 -0.22 -56.12
N LYS A 500 57.57 0.50 -57.17
CA LYS A 500 57.41 1.95 -57.29
C LYS A 500 55.96 2.34 -57.58
N ALA A 501 55.22 1.48 -58.27
CA ALA A 501 53.79 1.69 -58.55
C ALA A 501 52.96 1.65 -57.26
N CYS A 502 51.83 2.36 -57.29
CA CYS A 502 50.92 2.52 -56.16
C CYS A 502 49.49 2.65 -56.69
N ASP A 503 48.49 2.51 -55.82
CA ASP A 503 47.08 2.70 -56.18
C ASP A 503 46.75 4.15 -56.60
N LYS A 504 47.62 5.11 -56.27
CA LYS A 504 47.47 6.55 -56.56
C LYS A 504 48.81 7.27 -56.60
N ASP A 505 48.79 8.55 -56.96
CA ASP A 505 49.95 9.44 -56.84
C ASP A 505 50.30 9.62 -55.36
N TRP A 506 51.58 9.58 -55.01
CA TRP A 506 52.02 9.55 -53.61
C TRP A 506 53.27 10.41 -53.36
N TRP A 507 53.37 10.96 -52.15
CA TRP A 507 54.44 11.89 -51.78
C TRP A 507 55.79 11.22 -51.54
N ILE A 508 56.88 11.90 -51.91
CA ILE A 508 58.24 11.60 -51.47
C ILE A 508 58.79 12.80 -50.68
N ASN A 509 59.69 12.54 -49.74
CA ASN A 509 60.33 13.58 -48.94
C ASN A 509 61.48 14.24 -49.72
N SER A 510 61.15 14.98 -50.77
CA SER A 510 62.11 15.78 -51.54
C SER A 510 61.43 17.02 -52.12
N LYS A 511 62.03 18.18 -51.89
CA LYS A 511 61.53 19.46 -52.43
C LYS A 511 61.78 19.52 -53.94
N ALA A 512 60.84 20.08 -54.68
CA ALA A 512 61.04 20.46 -56.08
C ALA A 512 61.89 21.74 -56.17
N GLU A 513 62.43 22.06 -57.36
CA GLU A 513 63.25 23.27 -57.56
C GLU A 513 62.49 24.58 -57.28
N THR A 514 61.16 24.57 -57.30
CA THR A 514 60.30 25.70 -56.96
C THR A 514 60.01 25.77 -55.45
N ASN A 515 60.19 26.95 -54.83
CA ASN A 515 60.25 27.21 -53.37
C ASN A 515 59.02 26.84 -52.49
N THR A 516 58.04 26.08 -52.95
CA THR A 516 56.90 25.62 -52.13
C THR A 516 56.33 24.25 -52.53
N ASN A 517 56.90 23.58 -53.54
CA ASN A 517 56.38 22.30 -54.02
C ASN A 517 57.22 21.13 -53.52
N TYR A 518 56.57 19.99 -53.31
CA TYR A 518 57.23 18.72 -53.03
C TYR A 518 57.11 17.78 -54.22
N MET A 519 58.13 16.95 -54.42
CA MET A 519 58.12 15.92 -55.43
C MET A 519 57.14 14.81 -55.05
N PHE A 520 56.55 14.18 -56.05
CA PHE A 520 55.65 13.04 -55.84
C PHE A 520 55.90 11.99 -56.92
N VAL A 521 55.48 10.77 -56.65
CA VAL A 521 55.54 9.67 -57.60
C VAL A 521 54.14 9.42 -58.12
N THR A 522 54.00 9.38 -59.44
CA THR A 522 52.74 9.05 -60.10
C THR A 522 52.31 7.62 -59.78
N LYS A 523 51.02 7.30 -59.88
CA LYS A 523 50.50 5.93 -59.65
C LYS A 523 51.24 4.82 -60.42
N ASN A 524 51.84 5.16 -61.57
CA ASN A 524 52.61 4.23 -62.41
C ASN A 524 54.09 4.07 -61.97
N GLY A 525 54.50 4.67 -60.85
CA GLY A 525 55.86 4.55 -60.32
C GLY A 525 56.89 5.50 -60.94
N LYS A 526 56.46 6.55 -61.65
CA LYS A 526 57.37 7.59 -62.19
C LYS A 526 57.41 8.80 -61.28
N ILE A 527 58.61 9.25 -60.90
CA ILE A 527 58.83 10.48 -60.15
C ILE A 527 58.48 11.72 -60.98
N ASN A 528 57.85 12.70 -60.35
CA ASN A 528 57.63 14.03 -60.88
C ASN A 528 58.50 15.01 -60.08
N GLU A 529 59.55 15.52 -60.72
CA GLU A 529 60.53 16.43 -60.10
C GLU A 529 60.07 17.88 -60.05
N ASP A 530 59.14 18.29 -60.94
CA ASP A 530 58.49 19.60 -60.90
C ASP A 530 57.63 19.77 -59.63
N GLY A 531 57.22 18.63 -59.06
CA GLY A 531 56.45 18.54 -57.83
C GLY A 531 55.02 19.03 -57.95
N ASP A 532 54.35 19.14 -56.81
CA ASP A 532 53.01 19.71 -56.70
C ASP A 532 52.89 20.52 -55.41
N SER A 533 51.86 21.35 -55.33
CA SER A 533 51.61 22.19 -54.16
C SER A 533 51.37 21.33 -52.92
N VAL A 534 52.03 21.67 -51.81
CA VAL A 534 51.97 20.92 -50.54
C VAL A 534 50.56 20.72 -49.99
N ILE A 535 49.61 21.58 -50.31
CA ILE A 535 48.21 21.48 -49.85
C ILE A 535 47.35 20.47 -50.65
N ARG A 536 47.87 19.89 -51.74
CA ARG A 536 47.11 18.91 -52.52
C ARG A 536 47.25 17.53 -51.90
N ALA A 537 46.12 16.89 -51.60
CA ALA A 537 46.16 15.54 -51.06
C ALA A 537 46.75 14.55 -52.08
N LYS A 538 47.72 13.77 -51.63
CA LYS A 538 48.25 12.60 -52.34
C LYS A 538 48.38 11.45 -51.35
N GLY A 539 48.61 10.26 -51.88
CA GLY A 539 48.85 9.08 -51.08
C GLY A 539 50.09 9.23 -50.19
N VAL A 540 49.99 8.78 -48.95
CA VAL A 540 51.13 8.66 -48.04
C VAL A 540 51.56 7.20 -48.01
N ARG A 541 52.80 6.92 -48.41
CA ARG A 541 53.43 5.59 -48.34
C ARG A 541 54.58 5.61 -47.35
N PRO A 542 54.31 5.33 -46.06
CA PRO A 542 55.35 5.27 -45.05
C PRO A 542 56.38 4.18 -45.34
N CYS A 543 57.58 4.42 -44.86
CA CYS A 543 58.71 3.51 -44.88
C CYS A 543 59.24 3.30 -43.47
N ILE A 544 59.74 2.10 -43.21
CA ILE A 544 60.33 1.71 -41.93
C ILE A 544 61.57 0.83 -42.17
N TRP A 545 62.56 0.98 -41.30
CA TRP A 545 63.68 0.05 -41.22
C TRP A 545 63.42 -0.94 -40.08
N ILE A 546 63.27 -2.23 -40.39
CA ILE A 546 63.15 -3.28 -39.38
C ILE A 546 64.51 -3.94 -39.19
N LYS A 547 64.97 -4.05 -37.95
CA LYS A 547 66.20 -4.77 -37.61
C LYS A 547 66.00 -6.27 -37.79
N ILE A 548 66.92 -6.93 -38.49
CA ILE A 548 66.96 -8.39 -38.54
C ILE A 548 67.69 -8.85 -37.26
N LYS A 549 67.05 -9.73 -36.48
CA LYS A 549 67.67 -10.36 -35.31
C LYS A 549 68.62 -11.47 -35.69
#